data_AF-A0A8H6AQ89-F1
#
_entry.id   AF-A0A8H6AQ89-F1
#
_cell.length_a   1.000
_cell.length_b   1.000
_cell.length_c   1.000
_cell.angle_alpha   90.00
_cell.angle_beta   90.00
_cell.angle_gamma   90.00
#
_symmetry.space_group_name_H-M   'P 1'
#
loop_
_entity.id
_entity.type
_entity.pdbx_description
1 polymer ?
#
loop_
_entity_poly.entity_id
_entity_poly.type
_entity_poly.pdbx_seq_one_letter_code
_entity_poly.pdbx_strand_id
1 'polypeptide(L)'
;MPCTEFALLPLTAPLSPRLIPKLRTCKHVLERASGYPCHFYQQVENPSYIYIVGTWESPGHHERFLPSVENLGLFDLLRGEVVLGVGIGETVEGRGIRMWHCECGFFYCFTTLVSSFLGVEGDALSSLRTGIDEGIGEEDAKKKSPFSAPIISCNRHYVSSHNREGFSEKFDEVKHALENETKEYEIEGGWRIEKEAEDKEEWVMFCGWESVEKHMAFSKKESFKEWRGIVDWVEGFEILFVPYEESHVITYHEWMKDEEIQQATASEPLSLEEEYDMQRSWRTDHDKLTFIICLPEERNASQEIRKGVSDAPAKMIGDVNLFISEADEDEEGCIGEIEIMIAERSARGKGLGRSAVVTFLEYLRSNLENILEEYRKGIQGRREEGKMKLLQLRVKIGGKNVASIGLFESVGFVRVGEGENYFGEVELVFEGWCGEERVKGLMERFGVKEYRECGYS
;
A
#
# COMPACT_ATOMS: atom_id res chain seq x y z
N MET A 1 12.05 27.91 0.03
CA MET A 1 10.59 28.02 0.16
C MET A 1 10.18 27.15 1.32
N PRO A 2 9.12 27.53 2.07
CA PRO A 2 8.58 26.69 3.13
C PRO A 2 8.24 25.30 2.61
N CYS A 3 8.52 24.29 3.42
CA CYS A 3 8.22 22.90 3.12
C CYS A 3 7.39 22.29 4.24
N THR A 4 6.61 21.28 3.89
CA THR A 4 5.85 20.50 4.87
C THR A 4 6.66 19.28 5.24
N GLU A 5 6.97 19.13 6.53
CA GLU A 5 7.46 17.88 7.09
C GLU A 5 6.29 16.91 7.25
N PHE A 6 6.49 15.70 6.77
CA PHE A 6 5.63 14.56 7.05
C PHE A 6 6.45 13.47 7.72
N ALA A 7 6.21 13.25 9.02
CA ALA A 7 6.92 12.26 9.81
C ALA A 7 5.98 11.17 10.33
N LEU A 8 6.48 9.94 10.36
CA LEU A 8 5.80 8.75 10.84
C LEU A 8 6.52 8.22 12.07
N LEU A 9 5.80 8.15 13.18
CA LEU A 9 6.27 7.73 14.49
C LEU A 9 5.64 6.37 14.83
N PRO A 10 6.42 5.28 14.79
CA PRO A 10 5.98 3.97 15.28
C PRO A 10 5.96 3.92 16.80
N LEU A 11 4.80 3.62 17.39
CA LEU A 11 4.64 3.41 18.82
C LEU A 11 5.09 2.00 19.23
N THR A 12 5.61 1.86 20.43
CA THR A 12 5.95 0.55 21.03
C THR A 12 4.70 -0.19 21.56
N ALA A 13 3.62 0.54 21.81
CA ALA A 13 2.34 0.04 22.28
C ALA A 13 1.20 0.97 21.79
N PRO A 14 -0.07 0.53 21.81
CA PRO A 14 -1.20 1.39 21.46
C PRO A 14 -1.21 2.71 22.23
N LEU A 15 -1.67 3.78 21.58
CA LEU A 15 -1.71 5.13 22.14
C LEU A 15 -2.42 5.14 23.51
N SER A 16 -1.66 5.48 24.55
CA SER A 16 -2.17 5.54 25.92
C SER A 16 -2.41 6.98 26.37
N PRO A 17 -3.34 7.22 27.33
CA PRO A 17 -3.54 8.56 27.91
C PRO A 17 -2.28 9.17 28.54
N ARG A 18 -1.28 8.34 28.90
CA ARG A 18 0.01 8.78 29.46
C ARG A 18 0.95 9.35 28.42
N LEU A 19 0.79 8.98 27.16
CA LEU A 19 1.60 9.47 26.05
C LEU A 19 1.13 10.86 25.57
N ILE A 20 -0.17 11.17 25.71
CA ILE A 20 -0.77 12.43 25.24
C ILE A 20 -0.05 13.69 25.79
N PRO A 21 0.27 13.81 27.10
CA PRO A 21 1.01 14.97 27.60
C PRO A 21 2.41 15.09 26.99
N LYS A 22 3.09 13.97 26.72
CA LYS A 22 4.41 13.96 26.07
C LYS A 22 4.31 14.48 24.63
N LEU A 23 3.31 14.01 23.87
CA LEU A 23 3.04 14.50 22.51
C LEU A 23 2.70 15.99 22.48
N ARG A 24 2.00 16.53 23.50
CA ARG A 24 1.77 17.98 23.64
C ARG A 24 3.08 18.74 23.82
N THR A 25 4.00 18.22 24.62
CA THR A 25 5.33 18.81 24.77
C THR A 25 6.11 18.76 23.45
N CYS A 26 6.08 17.63 22.73
CA CYS A 26 6.70 17.52 21.41
C CYS A 26 6.14 18.57 20.44
N LYS A 27 4.81 18.67 20.33
CA LYS A 27 4.12 19.68 19.52
C LYS A 27 4.62 21.09 19.86
N HIS A 28 4.64 21.46 21.14
CA HIS A 28 5.09 22.80 21.55
C HIS A 28 6.55 23.10 21.17
N VAL A 29 7.44 22.11 21.31
CA VAL A 29 8.85 22.27 20.93
C VAL A 29 9.00 22.41 19.42
N LEU A 30 8.29 21.59 18.64
CA LEU A 30 8.30 21.65 17.17
C LEU A 30 7.75 22.99 16.67
N GLU A 31 6.59 23.43 17.17
CA GLU A 31 5.98 24.72 16.78
C GLU A 31 6.85 25.92 17.13
N ARG A 32 7.53 25.87 18.29
CA ARG A 32 8.45 26.92 18.71
C ARG A 32 9.71 26.96 17.85
N ALA A 33 10.23 25.80 17.46
CA ALA A 33 11.43 25.69 16.63
C ALA A 33 11.15 26.09 15.18
N SER A 34 10.02 25.63 14.62
CA SER A 34 9.67 25.89 13.24
C SER A 34 9.05 27.27 13.02
N GLY A 35 8.33 27.79 14.02
CA GLY A 35 7.52 29.01 13.91
C GLY A 35 6.15 28.77 13.26
N TYR A 36 5.76 27.52 13.01
CA TYR A 36 4.53 27.15 12.31
C TYR A 36 3.71 26.10 13.10
N PRO A 37 2.39 25.99 12.85
CA PRO A 37 1.57 24.92 13.43
C PRO A 37 2.10 23.52 13.10
N CYS A 38 1.92 22.59 14.03
CA CYS A 38 2.33 21.20 13.89
C CYS A 38 1.19 20.26 14.32
N HIS A 39 0.77 19.34 13.47
CA HIS A 39 -0.40 18.48 13.70
C HIS A 39 0.01 17.03 13.97
N PHE A 40 -0.72 16.37 14.85
CA PHE A 40 -0.50 14.97 15.22
C PHE A 40 -1.76 14.16 14.90
N TYR A 41 -1.61 13.07 14.17
CA TYR A 41 -2.72 12.19 13.78
C TYR A 41 -2.38 10.74 14.15
N GLN A 42 -3.37 9.98 14.61
CA GLN A 42 -3.23 8.54 14.72
C GLN A 42 -3.77 7.88 13.47
N GLN A 43 -3.04 6.91 12.93
CA GLN A 43 -3.50 6.16 11.78
C GLN A 43 -4.70 5.27 12.16
N VAL A 44 -5.75 5.30 11.33
CA VAL A 44 -6.96 4.51 11.54
C VAL A 44 -6.72 3.02 11.30
N GLU A 45 -6.04 2.68 10.20
CA GLU A 45 -5.81 1.28 9.81
C GLU A 45 -4.79 0.58 10.68
N ASN A 46 -3.82 1.34 11.24
CA ASN A 46 -2.83 0.81 12.16
C ASN A 46 -2.57 1.81 13.30
N PRO A 47 -3.31 1.69 14.42
CA PRO A 47 -3.21 2.61 15.56
C PRO A 47 -1.84 2.66 16.24
N SER A 48 -0.90 1.81 15.85
CA SER A 48 0.50 1.83 16.33
C SER A 48 1.33 2.92 15.66
N TYR A 49 0.76 3.72 14.76
CA TYR A 49 1.44 4.82 14.10
C TYR A 49 0.81 6.17 14.40
N ILE A 50 1.68 7.14 14.69
CA ILE A 50 1.35 8.56 14.77
C ILE A 50 2.02 9.27 13.60
N TYR A 51 1.26 10.07 12.87
CA TYR A 51 1.80 11.00 11.88
C TYR A 51 1.98 12.38 12.52
N ILE A 52 3.11 13.01 12.23
CA ILE A 52 3.37 14.42 12.49
C ILE A 52 3.38 15.14 11.14
N VAL A 53 2.59 16.19 11.04
CA VAL A 53 2.57 17.08 9.88
C VAL A 53 2.96 18.47 10.35
N GLY A 54 4.16 18.91 10.00
CA GLY A 54 4.73 20.20 10.39
C GLY A 54 5.08 21.05 9.18
N THR A 55 5.34 22.33 9.39
CA THR A 55 5.93 23.20 8.36
C THR A 55 7.22 23.81 8.84
N TRP A 56 8.18 23.88 7.94
CA TRP A 56 9.47 24.49 8.15
C TRP A 56 9.74 25.54 7.07
N GLU A 57 10.51 26.56 7.40
CA GLU A 57 10.94 27.60 6.45
C GLU A 57 11.69 27.02 5.23
N SER A 58 12.40 25.90 5.44
CA SER A 58 13.08 25.11 4.41
C SER A 58 13.52 23.76 4.98
N PRO A 59 13.83 22.75 4.14
CA PRO A 59 14.41 21.49 4.61
C PRO A 59 15.69 21.71 5.43
N GLY A 60 16.56 22.62 4.98
CA GLY A 60 17.77 22.99 5.71
C GLY A 60 17.52 23.67 7.05
N HIS A 61 16.36 24.30 7.28
CA HIS A 61 15.97 24.79 8.60
C HIS A 61 15.67 23.62 9.54
N HIS A 62 14.87 22.65 9.07
CA HIS A 62 14.58 21.44 9.84
C HIS A 62 15.86 20.63 10.13
N GLU A 63 16.74 20.45 9.15
CA GLU A 63 18.02 19.74 9.32
C GLU A 63 18.90 20.34 10.42
N ARG A 64 18.89 21.67 10.58
CA ARG A 64 19.61 22.35 11.68
C ARG A 64 18.95 22.13 13.04
N PHE A 65 17.64 21.90 13.08
CA PHE A 65 16.91 21.55 14.30
C PHE A 65 17.17 20.10 14.73
N LEU A 66 17.37 19.17 13.79
CA LEU A 66 17.55 17.75 14.10
C LEU A 66 18.63 17.44 15.17
N PRO A 67 19.86 18.02 15.12
CA PRO A 67 20.88 17.81 16.15
C PRO A 67 20.76 18.75 17.36
N SER A 68 19.70 19.55 17.47
CA SER A 68 19.52 20.52 18.57
C SER A 68 19.28 19.82 19.91
N VAL A 69 19.65 20.50 21.01
CA VAL A 69 19.41 20.00 22.37
C VAL A 69 17.91 19.81 22.62
N GLU A 70 17.10 20.71 22.05
CA GLU A 70 15.65 20.67 22.10
C GLU A 70 15.09 19.38 21.47
N ASN A 71 15.52 19.04 20.25
CA ASN A 71 15.07 17.83 19.57
C ASN A 71 15.59 16.55 20.25
N LEU A 72 16.86 16.55 20.68
CA LEU A 72 17.45 15.44 21.44
C LEU A 72 16.67 15.17 22.74
N GLY A 73 16.21 16.23 23.41
CA GLY A 73 15.33 16.12 24.57
C GLY A 73 13.97 15.45 24.27
N LEU A 74 13.45 15.56 23.04
CA LEU A 74 12.22 14.87 22.62
C LEU A 74 12.44 13.35 22.50
N PHE A 75 13.59 12.90 21.99
CA PHE A 75 13.93 11.48 21.94
C PHE A 75 13.99 10.86 23.34
N ASP A 76 14.57 11.58 24.30
CA ASP A 76 14.59 11.14 25.69
C ASP A 76 13.19 11.12 26.33
N LEU A 77 12.35 12.11 26.04
CA LEU A 77 10.96 12.18 26.51
C LEU A 77 10.11 11.01 26.01
N LEU A 78 10.31 10.62 24.74
CA LEU A 78 9.57 9.56 24.05
C LEU A 78 10.22 8.18 24.19
N ARG A 79 11.34 8.08 24.91
CA ARG A 79 12.07 6.82 25.11
C ARG A 79 11.14 5.74 25.68
N GLY A 80 11.11 4.58 25.01
CA GLY A 80 10.29 3.43 25.39
C GLY A 80 8.83 3.51 24.94
N GLU A 81 8.37 4.65 24.42
CA GLU A 81 7.01 4.84 23.86
C GLU A 81 7.02 4.79 22.33
N VAL A 82 8.14 5.16 21.71
CA VAL A 82 8.36 5.18 20.26
C VAL A 82 9.52 4.25 19.92
N VAL A 83 9.39 3.51 18.82
CA VAL A 83 10.49 2.69 18.30
C VAL A 83 11.53 3.63 17.67
N LEU A 84 12.63 3.82 18.38
CA LEU A 84 13.76 4.64 17.94
C LEU A 84 14.81 3.75 17.27
N GLY A 85 15.30 4.20 16.10
CA GLY A 85 16.50 3.63 15.48
C GLY A 85 17.75 3.93 16.29
N VAL A 86 18.89 3.32 15.89
CA VAL A 86 20.21 3.59 16.50
C VAL A 86 20.73 5.00 16.14
N GLY A 87 20.05 5.70 15.22
CA GLY A 87 20.24 7.09 14.82
C GLY A 87 19.00 7.69 14.14
N ILE A 88 19.05 8.99 13.83
CA ILE A 88 17.98 9.70 13.10
C ILE A 88 17.87 9.10 11.69
N GLY A 89 16.69 8.58 11.34
CA GLY A 89 16.44 7.94 10.03
C GLY A 89 16.82 6.46 9.96
N GLU A 90 17.46 5.90 10.99
CA GLU A 90 17.71 4.46 11.06
C GLU A 90 16.47 3.71 11.53
N THR A 91 16.26 2.50 11.02
CA THR A 91 15.13 1.64 11.39
C THR A 91 15.65 0.35 12.02
N VAL A 92 14.96 -0.14 13.04
CA VAL A 92 15.17 -1.48 13.61
C VAL A 92 14.06 -2.37 13.06
N GLU A 93 14.40 -3.42 12.30
CA GLU A 93 13.42 -4.28 11.62
C GLU A 93 12.42 -3.50 10.73
N GLY A 94 12.87 -2.42 10.08
CA GLY A 94 12.01 -1.55 9.27
C GLY A 94 11.06 -0.64 10.08
N ARG A 95 11.15 -0.65 11.41
CA ARG A 95 10.44 0.24 12.34
C ARG A 95 11.39 1.28 12.92
N GLY A 96 11.11 2.55 12.65
CA GLY A 96 11.85 3.71 13.14
C GLY A 96 11.13 4.98 12.73
N ILE A 97 11.52 6.12 13.32
CA ILE A 97 10.97 7.42 12.88
C ILE A 97 11.43 7.67 11.44
N ARG A 98 10.46 7.87 10.55
CA ARG A 98 10.70 8.27 9.16
C ARG A 98 10.17 9.67 8.97
N MET A 99 10.90 10.51 8.26
CA MET A 99 10.47 11.87 7.94
C MET A 99 10.95 12.25 6.55
N TRP A 100 10.15 13.04 5.86
CA TRP A 100 10.48 13.63 4.58
C TRP A 100 9.75 14.95 4.43
N HIS A 101 10.14 15.74 3.44
CA HIS A 101 9.55 17.03 3.14
C HIS A 101 8.82 17.03 1.81
N CYS A 102 7.78 17.86 1.70
CA CYS A 102 7.11 18.18 0.44
C CYS A 102 7.35 19.64 0.04
N GLU A 103 7.38 19.92 -1.27
CA GLU A 103 7.68 21.23 -1.90
C GLU A 103 6.70 22.38 -1.56
N CYS A 104 5.74 22.17 -0.66
CA CYS A 104 4.69 23.12 -0.31
C CYS A 104 4.73 23.44 1.19
N GLY A 105 4.55 24.72 1.53
CA GLY A 105 4.17 25.15 2.87
C GLY A 105 2.65 25.20 2.95
N PHE A 106 2.01 24.08 3.27
CA PHE A 106 0.55 23.94 3.37
C PHE A 106 -0.11 25.04 4.22
N PHE A 107 0.63 25.54 5.21
CA PHE A 107 0.15 26.51 6.18
C PHE A 107 0.48 27.97 5.82
N TYR A 108 1.15 28.22 4.69
CA TYR A 108 1.65 29.55 4.30
C TYR A 108 0.56 30.46 3.67
N CYS A 109 -0.61 29.92 3.32
CA CYS A 109 -1.68 30.70 2.70
C CYS A 109 -2.54 31.52 3.70
N PHE A 110 -2.35 31.34 5.01
CA PHE A 110 -3.26 31.89 6.04
C PHE A 110 -2.62 32.81 7.09
N THR A 111 -1.30 32.98 7.12
CA THR A 111 -0.58 33.66 8.23
C THR A 111 -0.70 35.20 8.30
N THR A 112 -1.65 35.85 7.62
CA THR A 112 -1.77 37.32 7.66
C THR A 112 -2.70 37.87 8.75
N LEU A 113 -3.44 37.07 9.52
CA LEU A 113 -4.36 37.58 10.56
C LEU A 113 -4.33 36.73 11.84
N VAL A 114 -4.37 37.38 13.01
CA VAL A 114 -4.03 36.83 14.35
C VAL A 114 -5.25 36.82 15.28
N SER A 115 -5.36 35.79 16.15
CA SER A 115 -5.80 35.81 17.58
C SER A 115 -7.12 35.14 18.00
N SER A 116 -6.98 34.00 18.72
CA SER A 116 -7.64 33.55 19.98
C SER A 116 -9.18 33.43 20.14
N PHE A 117 -9.72 32.23 20.44
CA PHE A 117 -10.20 31.70 21.77
C PHE A 117 -11.25 30.54 21.64
N LEU A 118 -11.19 29.53 22.56
CA LEU A 118 -12.13 28.43 23.01
C LEU A 118 -13.20 27.85 22.04
N GLY A 119 -13.48 26.53 21.86
CA GLY A 119 -13.10 25.26 22.49
C GLY A 119 -14.33 24.30 22.52
N VAL A 120 -14.23 23.00 22.13
CA VAL A 120 -15.13 21.86 22.51
C VAL A 120 -14.40 20.51 22.38
N GLU A 121 -14.69 19.57 23.31
CA GLU A 121 -14.04 18.26 23.55
C GLU A 121 -14.68 17.06 22.79
N GLY A 122 -13.91 15.98 22.55
CA GLY A 122 -14.47 14.70 22.06
C GLY A 122 -13.53 13.58 21.58
N ASP A 123 -12.20 13.74 21.59
CA ASP A 123 -11.22 12.70 21.19
C ASP A 123 -9.92 12.90 22.02
N ALA A 124 -9.19 11.85 22.39
CA ALA A 124 -7.98 11.96 23.24
C ALA A 124 -6.90 12.87 22.61
N LEU A 125 -6.86 12.95 21.27
CA LEU A 125 -5.99 13.85 20.51
C LEU A 125 -6.66 15.20 20.18
N SER A 126 -7.94 15.43 20.50
CA SER A 126 -8.62 16.70 20.19
C SER A 126 -7.91 17.91 20.80
N SER A 127 -7.30 17.72 21.98
CA SER A 127 -6.47 18.72 22.66
C SER A 127 -5.17 19.09 21.94
N LEU A 128 -4.69 18.30 20.97
CA LEU A 128 -3.55 18.62 20.10
C LEU A 128 -3.97 19.35 18.82
N ARG A 129 -5.27 19.31 18.48
CA ARG A 129 -5.86 19.95 17.30
C ARG A 129 -6.24 21.41 17.55
N THR A 130 -5.99 21.97 18.73
CA THR A 130 -6.43 23.32 19.10
C THR A 130 -5.65 24.40 18.34
N GLY A 131 -6.24 24.83 17.24
CA GLY A 131 -5.94 26.04 16.46
C GLY A 131 -7.14 26.33 15.56
N ILE A 132 -8.30 26.61 16.17
CA ILE A 132 -9.55 26.91 15.45
C ILE A 132 -9.59 28.42 15.21
N ASP A 133 -9.57 28.81 13.94
CA ASP A 133 -9.83 30.16 13.45
C ASP A 133 -11.32 30.28 13.06
N GLU A 134 -12.06 31.18 13.70
CA GLU A 134 -13.29 31.74 13.13
C GLU A 134 -12.98 33.15 12.63
N GLY A 135 -12.92 33.32 11.29
CA GLY A 135 -12.81 34.63 10.66
C GLY A 135 -14.18 35.27 10.48
N ILE A 136 -14.35 36.49 11.02
CA ILE A 136 -15.47 37.38 10.67
C ILE A 136 -15.09 38.19 9.42
N GLY A 137 -15.82 38.03 8.31
CA GLY A 137 -15.78 38.98 7.17
C GLY A 137 -16.10 38.40 5.78
N GLU A 138 -17.31 38.70 5.30
CA GLU A 138 -17.89 38.68 3.93
C GLU A 138 -17.81 37.43 3.03
N GLU A 139 -18.96 37.14 2.40
CA GLU A 139 -19.33 35.96 1.61
C GLU A 139 -18.51 35.78 0.32
N ASP A 140 -17.44 34.98 0.40
CA ASP A 140 -17.12 33.93 -0.56
C ASP A 140 -16.56 32.77 0.26
N ALA A 141 -17.25 31.63 0.27
CA ALA A 141 -16.98 30.52 1.20
C ALA A 141 -15.60 29.89 0.96
N LYS A 142 -14.56 30.45 1.58
CA LYS A 142 -13.20 29.89 1.56
C LYS A 142 -13.25 28.53 2.26
N LYS A 143 -12.88 27.47 1.54
CA LYS A 143 -12.83 26.11 2.08
C LYS A 143 -11.82 26.04 3.23
N LYS A 144 -12.06 25.15 4.19
CA LYS A 144 -11.19 24.92 5.36
C LYS A 144 -9.99 24.06 4.96
N SER A 145 -8.88 24.21 5.68
CA SER A 145 -7.74 23.29 5.50
C SER A 145 -8.13 21.85 5.84
N PRO A 146 -7.69 20.82 5.08
CA PRO A 146 -7.91 19.41 5.40
C PRO A 146 -7.41 19.04 6.80
N PHE A 147 -6.40 19.74 7.34
CA PHE A 147 -5.87 19.51 8.69
C PHE A 147 -6.82 19.92 9.84
N SER A 148 -7.92 20.61 9.52
CA SER A 148 -9.01 20.91 10.46
C SER A 148 -10.10 19.84 10.47
N ALA A 149 -10.07 18.88 9.53
CA ALA A 149 -11.09 17.85 9.41
C ALA A 149 -11.00 16.82 10.55
N PRO A 150 -12.12 16.17 10.90
CA PRO A 150 -12.12 15.09 11.89
C PRO A 150 -11.32 13.88 11.38
N ILE A 151 -11.42 13.56 10.09
CA ILE A 151 -10.68 12.49 9.40
C ILE A 151 -9.89 13.09 8.23
N ILE A 152 -8.68 12.58 8.00
CA ILE A 152 -7.83 12.99 6.89
C ILE A 152 -7.36 11.75 6.15
N SER A 153 -7.50 11.75 4.82
CA SER A 153 -6.83 10.77 3.97
C SER A 153 -5.50 11.33 3.50
N CYS A 154 -4.42 10.56 3.66
CA CYS A 154 -3.10 10.84 3.09
C CYS A 154 -2.84 9.86 1.93
N ASN A 155 -2.90 10.37 0.70
CA ASN A 155 -2.68 9.59 -0.51
C ASN A 155 -1.27 9.85 -1.05
N ARG A 156 -0.56 8.80 -1.45
CA ARG A 156 0.81 8.86 -1.96
C ARG A 156 0.83 8.24 -3.36
N HIS A 157 1.22 9.03 -4.36
CA HIS A 157 1.25 8.64 -5.76
C HIS A 157 2.70 8.64 -6.23
N TYR A 158 3.19 7.50 -6.70
CA TYR A 158 4.55 7.37 -7.22
C TYR A 158 4.52 7.55 -8.73
N VAL A 159 5.32 8.47 -9.23
CA VAL A 159 5.26 8.92 -10.63
C VAL A 159 6.68 8.93 -11.17
N SER A 160 6.84 8.56 -12.43
CA SER A 160 8.15 8.67 -13.08
C SER A 160 8.54 10.14 -13.23
N SER A 161 9.83 10.46 -13.19
CA SER A 161 10.30 11.84 -13.41
C SER A 161 9.84 12.43 -14.74
N HIS A 162 9.73 11.62 -15.80
CA HIS A 162 9.23 12.05 -17.11
C HIS A 162 7.71 12.25 -17.17
N ASN A 163 6.94 11.67 -16.24
CA ASN A 163 5.49 11.82 -16.16
C ASN A 163 5.04 12.90 -15.15
N ARG A 164 5.97 13.52 -14.40
CA ARG A 164 5.65 14.51 -13.35
C ARG A 164 4.75 15.64 -13.85
N GLU A 165 5.04 16.20 -15.03
CA GLU A 165 4.26 17.29 -15.63
C GLU A 165 2.85 16.81 -16.01
N GLY A 166 2.74 15.70 -16.75
CA GLY A 166 1.45 15.17 -17.17
C GLY A 166 0.58 14.65 -16.01
N PHE A 167 1.20 14.11 -14.95
CA PHE A 167 0.48 13.81 -13.71
C PHE A 167 -0.10 15.09 -13.09
N SER A 168 0.68 16.18 -13.04
CA SER A 168 0.22 17.46 -12.48
C SER A 168 -0.93 18.05 -13.29
N GLU A 169 -0.84 18.02 -14.62
CA GLU A 169 -1.92 18.45 -15.53
C GLU A 169 -3.18 17.61 -15.33
N LYS A 170 -3.05 16.28 -15.29
CA LYS A 170 -4.19 15.39 -15.09
C LYS A 170 -4.82 15.57 -13.71
N PHE A 171 -3.99 15.74 -12.68
CA PHE A 171 -4.45 16.04 -11.33
C PHE A 171 -5.28 17.32 -11.31
N ASP A 172 -4.80 18.40 -11.92
CA ASP A 172 -5.55 19.66 -12.00
C ASP A 172 -6.84 19.54 -12.81
N GLU A 173 -6.85 18.71 -13.85
CA GLU A 173 -8.06 18.39 -14.63
C GLU A 173 -9.13 17.73 -13.76
N VAL A 174 -8.78 16.69 -12.98
CA VAL A 174 -9.77 15.83 -12.32
C VAL A 174 -9.97 16.11 -10.83
N LYS A 175 -9.15 16.95 -10.19
CA LYS A 175 -9.25 17.24 -8.74
C LYS A 175 -10.62 17.77 -8.32
N HIS A 176 -11.31 18.46 -9.24
CA HIS A 176 -12.66 18.98 -8.99
C HIS A 176 -13.65 17.86 -8.59
N ALA A 177 -13.48 16.64 -9.11
CA ALA A 177 -14.32 15.49 -8.77
C ALA A 177 -14.21 15.12 -7.28
N LEU A 178 -13.01 15.25 -6.70
CA LEU A 178 -12.76 15.04 -5.28
C LEU A 178 -13.13 16.28 -4.45
N GLU A 179 -12.85 17.49 -4.94
CA GLU A 179 -13.20 18.74 -4.28
C GLU A 179 -14.71 18.93 -4.08
N ASN A 180 -15.52 18.41 -5.00
CA ASN A 180 -16.98 18.41 -4.91
C ASN A 180 -17.50 17.48 -3.80
N GLU A 181 -16.69 16.51 -3.39
CA GLU A 181 -17.02 15.51 -2.39
C GLU A 181 -16.55 15.92 -1.00
N THR A 182 -15.36 16.52 -0.90
CA THR A 182 -14.83 17.05 0.36
C THR A 182 -15.49 18.35 0.79
N LYS A 183 -16.17 19.06 -0.16
CA LYS A 183 -16.99 20.28 -0.02
C LYS A 183 -16.42 21.38 0.87
N GLU A 184 -16.41 21.14 2.17
CA GLU A 184 -15.91 22.04 3.20
C GLU A 184 -14.39 22.12 3.23
N TYR A 185 -13.67 21.08 2.78
CA TYR A 185 -12.23 20.99 2.90
C TYR A 185 -11.50 21.14 1.57
N GLU A 186 -10.42 21.92 1.57
CA GLU A 186 -9.47 22.01 0.46
C GLU A 186 -8.70 20.69 0.30
N ILE A 187 -8.16 20.50 -0.91
CA ILE A 187 -7.19 19.45 -1.19
C ILE A 187 -5.83 20.11 -1.17
N GLU A 188 -4.94 19.58 -0.35
CA GLU A 188 -3.58 20.09 -0.22
C GLU A 188 -2.60 18.98 -0.63
N GLY A 189 -1.67 19.24 -1.55
CA GLY A 189 -0.63 18.27 -1.93
C GLY A 189 0.69 18.89 -2.36
N GLY A 190 1.74 18.07 -2.44
CA GLY A 190 3.08 18.48 -2.85
C GLY A 190 3.98 17.32 -3.26
N TRP A 191 4.97 17.61 -4.09
CA TRP A 191 6.03 16.66 -4.46
C TRP A 191 7.02 16.49 -3.32
N ARG A 192 7.41 15.25 -3.04
CA ARG A 192 8.45 14.93 -2.05
C ARG A 192 9.81 15.46 -2.51
N ILE A 193 10.52 16.12 -1.60
CA ILE A 193 11.84 16.72 -1.85
C ILE A 193 12.93 15.64 -1.82
N GLU A 194 12.96 14.82 -0.76
CA GLU A 194 13.94 13.74 -0.62
C GLU A 194 13.48 12.50 -1.38
N LYS A 195 13.85 12.42 -2.66
CA LYS A 195 13.50 11.31 -3.54
C LYS A 195 14.19 10.00 -3.12
N GLU A 196 13.50 8.88 -3.34
CA GLU A 196 14.07 7.54 -3.13
C GLU A 196 15.01 7.13 -4.26
N ALA A 197 14.77 7.62 -5.49
CA ALA A 197 15.62 7.44 -6.66
C ALA A 197 15.50 8.66 -7.59
N GLU A 198 16.52 8.91 -8.43
CA GLU A 198 16.56 10.08 -9.31
C GLU A 198 15.40 10.13 -10.32
N ASP A 199 14.93 8.96 -10.75
CA ASP A 199 13.85 8.78 -11.72
C ASP A 199 12.46 8.61 -11.09
N LYS A 200 12.36 8.62 -9.76
CA LYS A 200 11.10 8.42 -9.01
C LYS A 200 10.67 9.68 -8.28
N GLU A 201 9.50 10.16 -8.63
CA GLU A 201 8.79 11.25 -7.97
C GLU A 201 7.71 10.68 -7.06
N GLU A 202 7.38 11.40 -5.99
CA GLU A 202 6.29 11.04 -5.10
C GLU A 202 5.41 12.27 -4.83
N TRP A 203 4.14 12.19 -5.22
CA TRP A 203 3.14 13.20 -4.89
C TRP A 203 2.35 12.78 -3.66
N VAL A 204 2.41 13.60 -2.61
CA VAL A 204 1.68 13.40 -1.36
C VAL A 204 0.50 14.35 -1.33
N MET A 205 -0.70 13.84 -1.06
CA MET A 205 -1.95 14.59 -1.05
C MET A 205 -2.77 14.32 0.21
N PHE A 206 -3.28 15.39 0.81
CA PHE A 206 -4.15 15.40 1.98
C PHE A 206 -5.57 15.85 1.60
N CYS A 207 -6.57 15.11 2.08
CA CYS A 207 -7.97 15.48 1.92
C CYS A 207 -8.71 15.30 3.24
N GLY A 208 -9.53 16.29 3.59
CA GLY A 208 -10.36 16.28 4.79
C GLY A 208 -11.70 15.61 4.55
N TRP A 209 -12.16 14.84 5.54
CA TRP A 209 -13.41 14.09 5.52
C TRP A 209 -14.15 14.22 6.84
N GLU A 210 -15.49 14.21 6.78
CA GLU A 210 -16.35 14.17 7.97
C GLU A 210 -16.20 12.86 8.75
N SER A 211 -15.99 11.74 8.06
CA SER A 211 -15.85 10.42 8.65
C SER A 211 -15.13 9.44 7.71
N VAL A 212 -14.68 8.30 8.25
CA VAL A 212 -14.05 7.23 7.46
C VAL A 212 -15.05 6.65 6.46
N GLU A 213 -16.32 6.51 6.84
CA GLU A 213 -17.38 5.96 5.98
C GLU A 213 -17.63 6.85 4.76
N LYS A 214 -17.58 8.18 4.93
CA LYS A 214 -17.70 9.14 3.82
C LYS A 214 -16.55 9.02 2.84
N HIS A 215 -15.32 8.93 3.35
CA HIS A 215 -14.13 8.66 2.55
C HIS A 215 -14.28 7.35 1.75
N MET A 216 -14.65 6.26 2.41
CA MET A 216 -14.80 4.96 1.76
C MET A 216 -15.93 4.95 0.72
N ALA A 217 -17.03 5.68 0.98
CA ALA A 217 -18.16 5.78 0.08
C ALA A 217 -17.84 6.52 -1.23
N PHE A 218 -16.85 7.42 -1.23
CA PHE A 218 -16.42 8.13 -2.44
C PHE A 218 -16.02 7.15 -3.56
N SER A 219 -15.31 6.07 -3.22
CA SER A 219 -14.85 5.05 -4.18
C SER A 219 -15.95 4.39 -5.01
N LYS A 220 -17.20 4.47 -4.55
CA LYS A 220 -18.38 3.85 -5.18
C LYS A 220 -19.16 4.83 -6.06
N LYS A 221 -18.77 6.10 -6.12
CA LYS A 221 -19.48 7.15 -6.86
C LYS A 221 -19.02 7.23 -8.31
N GLU A 222 -19.88 7.77 -9.17
CA GLU A 222 -19.54 8.00 -10.58
C GLU A 222 -18.36 9.00 -10.72
N SER A 223 -18.33 10.04 -9.87
CA SER A 223 -17.24 11.02 -9.80
C SER A 223 -15.88 10.38 -9.47
N PHE A 224 -15.87 9.22 -8.81
CA PHE A 224 -14.63 8.48 -8.57
C PHE A 224 -14.03 7.91 -9.85
N LYS A 225 -14.84 7.58 -10.86
CA LYS A 225 -14.32 7.07 -12.14
C LYS A 225 -13.48 8.13 -12.86
N GLU A 226 -13.92 9.38 -12.81
CA GLU A 226 -13.20 10.52 -13.35
C GLU A 226 -11.93 10.80 -12.53
N TRP A 227 -12.05 10.87 -11.21
CA TRP A 227 -10.92 11.01 -10.29
C TRP A 227 -9.86 9.93 -10.51
N ARG A 228 -10.28 8.69 -10.78
CA ARG A 228 -9.38 7.55 -11.02
C ARG A 228 -8.48 7.75 -12.25
N GLY A 229 -8.75 8.71 -13.13
CA GLY A 229 -7.88 9.02 -14.27
C GLY A 229 -6.45 9.45 -13.89
N ILE A 230 -6.20 9.84 -12.64
CA ILE A 230 -4.82 10.07 -12.16
C ILE A 230 -4.01 8.77 -12.02
N VAL A 231 -4.67 7.61 -11.87
CA VAL A 231 -4.00 6.31 -11.65
C VAL A 231 -3.20 5.89 -12.89
N ASP A 232 -3.63 6.28 -14.09
CA ASP A 232 -2.92 5.99 -15.34
C ASP A 232 -1.52 6.64 -15.39
N TRP A 233 -1.29 7.65 -14.55
CA TRP A 233 -0.04 8.39 -14.44
C TRP A 233 0.86 7.90 -13.30
N VAL A 234 0.30 7.09 -12.40
CA VAL A 234 1.05 6.45 -11.31
C VAL A 234 1.82 5.28 -11.91
N GLU A 235 3.10 5.18 -11.60
CA GLU A 235 3.87 4.00 -12.00
C GLU A 235 3.28 2.75 -11.34
N GLY A 236 3.00 1.73 -12.16
CA GLY A 236 2.94 0.36 -11.68
C GLY A 236 4.30 0.00 -11.11
N PHE A 237 4.33 -0.69 -9.98
CA PHE A 237 5.59 -1.12 -9.38
C PHE A 237 6.12 -2.29 -10.19
N GLU A 238 7.39 -2.23 -10.60
CA GLU A 238 8.08 -3.36 -11.20
C GLU A 238 8.23 -4.47 -10.15
N ILE A 239 7.94 -5.69 -10.56
CA ILE A 239 8.03 -6.89 -9.74
C ILE A 239 8.68 -7.98 -10.56
N LEU A 240 9.37 -8.89 -9.87
CA LEU A 240 9.99 -10.07 -10.44
C LEU A 240 9.31 -11.31 -9.86
N PHE A 241 8.86 -12.21 -10.71
CA PHE A 241 8.46 -13.56 -10.30
C PHE A 241 9.62 -14.51 -10.57
N VAL A 242 9.99 -15.30 -9.56
CA VAL A 242 10.92 -16.42 -9.69
C VAL A 242 10.25 -17.70 -9.23
N PRO A 243 10.54 -18.86 -9.85
CA PRO A 243 10.03 -20.14 -9.38
C PRO A 243 10.36 -20.36 -7.90
N TYR A 244 9.44 -20.97 -7.14
CA TYR A 244 9.70 -21.27 -5.74
C TYR A 244 10.66 -22.46 -5.58
N GLU A 245 11.91 -22.14 -5.21
CA GLU A 245 13.02 -23.07 -5.08
C GLU A 245 13.43 -23.31 -3.62
N GLU A 246 14.19 -24.39 -3.39
CA GLU A 246 14.69 -24.79 -2.06
C GLU A 246 15.41 -23.66 -1.30
N SER A 247 16.12 -22.78 -2.02
CA SER A 247 16.84 -21.63 -1.44
C SER A 247 15.92 -20.59 -0.78
N HIS A 248 14.63 -20.56 -1.13
CA HIS A 248 13.66 -19.61 -0.61
C HIS A 248 13.02 -20.08 0.71
N VAL A 249 13.11 -21.37 1.03
CA VAL A 249 12.40 -21.99 2.16
C VAL A 249 12.75 -21.35 3.49
N ILE A 250 14.03 -20.98 3.71
CA ILE A 250 14.45 -20.34 4.97
C ILE A 250 13.73 -19.00 5.16
N THR A 251 13.74 -18.12 4.16
CA THR A 251 13.06 -16.82 4.22
C THR A 251 11.55 -16.99 4.36
N TYR A 252 10.96 -17.93 3.61
CA TYR A 252 9.53 -18.22 3.67
C TYR A 252 9.11 -18.71 5.06
N HIS A 253 9.91 -19.62 5.65
CA HIS A 253 9.68 -20.12 7.00
C HIS A 253 9.76 -19.00 8.06
N GLU A 254 10.64 -18.01 7.90
CA GLU A 254 10.65 -16.83 8.78
C GLU A 254 9.37 -16.01 8.64
N TRP A 255 8.81 -15.83 7.44
CA TRP A 255 7.52 -15.18 7.26
C TRP A 255 6.38 -15.97 7.92
N MET A 256 6.41 -17.30 7.79
CA MET A 256 5.42 -18.20 8.40
C MET A 256 5.51 -18.28 9.93
N LYS A 257 6.42 -17.56 10.60
CA LYS A 257 6.39 -17.36 12.06
C LYS A 257 5.52 -16.19 12.50
N ASP A 258 5.11 -15.31 11.58
CA ASP A 258 4.26 -14.15 11.89
C ASP A 258 2.79 -14.59 11.97
N GLU A 259 2.20 -14.50 13.17
CA GLU A 259 0.79 -14.87 13.41
C GLU A 259 -0.20 -14.08 12.53
N GLU A 260 0.12 -12.82 12.19
CA GLU A 260 -0.72 -12.00 11.31
C GLU A 260 -0.73 -12.56 9.89
N ILE A 261 0.42 -13.08 9.44
CA ILE A 261 0.55 -13.72 8.14
C ILE A 261 -0.22 -15.04 8.14
N GLN A 262 0.04 -15.92 9.10
CA GLN A 262 -0.66 -17.20 9.23
C GLN A 262 -2.19 -17.04 9.23
N GLN A 263 -2.71 -16.06 9.99
CA GLN A 263 -4.13 -15.76 10.03
C GLN A 263 -4.65 -15.23 8.69
N ALA A 264 -3.88 -14.40 7.99
CA ALA A 264 -4.27 -13.81 6.71
C ALA A 264 -4.24 -14.82 5.56
N THR A 265 -3.37 -15.83 5.63
CA THR A 265 -3.22 -16.91 4.63
C THR A 265 -3.90 -18.22 5.04
N ALA A 266 -4.57 -18.25 6.20
CA ALA A 266 -5.16 -19.46 6.79
C ALA A 266 -4.18 -20.64 6.88
N SER A 267 -2.90 -20.33 7.15
CA SER A 267 -1.81 -21.32 7.22
C SER A 267 -1.52 -21.74 8.65
N GLU A 268 -1.21 -23.02 8.85
CA GLU A 268 -0.73 -23.56 10.12
C GLU A 268 0.80 -23.54 10.16
N PRO A 269 1.43 -23.33 11.34
CA PRO A 269 2.88 -23.34 11.46
C PRO A 269 3.46 -24.73 11.19
N LEU A 270 4.39 -24.80 10.26
CA LEU A 270 5.17 -26.01 9.97
C LEU A 270 6.58 -25.91 10.56
N SER A 271 7.19 -27.05 10.84
CA SER A 271 8.63 -27.12 11.09
C SER A 271 9.41 -26.85 9.80
N LEU A 272 10.66 -26.42 9.91
CA LEU A 272 11.50 -26.13 8.74
C LEU A 272 11.65 -27.36 7.83
N GLU A 273 11.69 -28.57 8.37
CA GLU A 273 11.77 -29.80 7.57
C GLU A 273 10.47 -30.04 6.77
N GLU A 274 9.32 -29.80 7.40
CA GLU A 274 8.01 -29.89 6.73
C GLU A 274 7.85 -28.83 5.64
N GLU A 275 8.37 -27.61 5.83
CA GLU A 275 8.41 -26.57 4.79
C GLU A 275 9.22 -27.01 3.57
N TYR A 276 10.37 -27.66 3.80
CA TYR A 276 11.18 -28.23 2.72
C TYR A 276 10.44 -29.36 1.98
N ASP A 277 9.71 -30.21 2.69
CA ASP A 277 8.89 -31.27 2.07
C ASP A 277 7.73 -30.67 1.25
N MET A 278 7.04 -29.66 1.80
CA MET A 278 5.97 -28.95 1.12
C MET A 278 6.46 -28.26 -0.15
N GLN A 279 7.59 -27.53 -0.07
CA GLN A 279 8.19 -26.88 -1.23
C GLN A 279 8.52 -27.88 -2.34
N ARG A 280 9.13 -29.02 -2.00
CA ARG A 280 9.43 -30.08 -2.97
C ARG A 280 8.17 -30.61 -3.65
N SER A 281 7.11 -30.86 -2.88
CA SER A 281 5.82 -31.32 -3.43
C SER A 281 5.26 -30.30 -4.40
N TRP A 282 5.07 -29.05 -3.94
CA TRP A 282 4.43 -27.99 -4.71
C TRP A 282 5.20 -27.66 -5.99
N ARG A 283 6.53 -27.74 -5.95
CA ARG A 283 7.40 -27.48 -7.11
C ARG A 283 7.21 -28.47 -8.26
N THR A 284 6.70 -29.67 -7.98
CA THR A 284 6.54 -30.76 -8.95
C THR A 284 5.08 -31.17 -9.20
N ASP A 285 4.15 -30.58 -8.46
CA ASP A 285 2.74 -30.88 -8.56
C ASP A 285 2.13 -30.26 -9.82
N HIS A 286 1.57 -31.09 -10.67
CA HIS A 286 0.90 -30.68 -11.93
C HIS A 286 -0.32 -29.78 -11.74
N ASP A 287 -0.86 -29.72 -10.52
CA ASP A 287 -2.03 -28.94 -10.13
C ASP A 287 -1.68 -27.66 -9.35
N LYS A 288 -0.39 -27.34 -9.23
CA LYS A 288 0.10 -26.17 -8.51
C LYS A 288 1.11 -25.38 -9.33
N LEU A 289 1.10 -24.08 -9.14
CA LEU A 289 2.07 -23.17 -9.70
C LEU A 289 2.40 -22.10 -8.66
N THR A 290 3.66 -22.05 -8.23
CA THR A 290 4.10 -21.17 -7.14
C THR A 290 5.30 -20.33 -7.55
N PHE A 291 5.16 -19.02 -7.41
CA PHE A 291 6.24 -18.07 -7.61
C PHE A 291 6.51 -17.28 -6.33
N ILE A 292 7.79 -16.99 -6.10
CA ILE A 292 8.20 -15.96 -5.15
C ILE A 292 8.18 -14.61 -5.86
N ILE A 293 7.58 -13.62 -5.21
CA ILE A 293 7.57 -12.23 -5.62
C ILE A 293 8.81 -11.56 -5.05
N CYS A 294 9.63 -10.99 -5.94
CA CYS A 294 10.84 -10.25 -5.60
C CYS A 294 10.76 -8.81 -6.12
N LEU A 295 11.53 -7.93 -5.48
CA LEU A 295 11.84 -6.62 -6.05
C LEU A 295 12.91 -6.79 -7.14
N PRO A 296 12.70 -6.21 -8.35
CA PRO A 296 13.64 -6.33 -9.45
C PRO A 296 14.94 -5.59 -9.15
N GLU A 297 16.02 -5.97 -9.85
CA GLU A 297 17.24 -5.16 -9.91
C GLU A 297 16.99 -3.88 -10.71
N GLU A 298 17.72 -2.80 -10.38
CA GLU A 298 17.65 -1.55 -11.14
C GLU A 298 17.77 -1.83 -12.65
N ARG A 299 16.92 -1.16 -13.45
CA ARG A 299 16.62 -1.38 -14.89
C ARG A 299 17.80 -1.63 -15.85
N ASN A 300 19.04 -1.47 -15.42
CA ASN A 300 20.25 -1.58 -16.23
C ASN A 300 21.12 -2.83 -15.94
N ALA A 301 20.70 -3.74 -15.06
CA ALA A 301 21.48 -4.92 -14.71
C ALA A 301 20.96 -6.21 -15.38
N SER A 302 21.41 -6.47 -16.61
CA SER A 302 21.39 -7.77 -17.32
C SER A 302 20.04 -8.46 -17.64
N GLN A 303 19.95 -9.07 -18.82
CA GLN A 303 18.81 -9.88 -19.28
C GLN A 303 18.67 -11.24 -18.55
N GLU A 304 19.53 -11.54 -17.60
CA GLU A 304 19.60 -12.83 -16.90
C GLU A 304 19.20 -12.65 -15.44
N ILE A 305 18.17 -13.39 -15.02
CA ILE A 305 17.77 -13.47 -13.61
C ILE A 305 18.64 -14.55 -12.97
N ARG A 306 19.49 -14.16 -12.03
CA ARG A 306 20.49 -15.05 -11.40
C ARG A 306 20.00 -15.55 -10.06
N LYS A 307 19.94 -16.87 -9.91
CA LYS A 307 19.58 -17.52 -8.64
C LYS A 307 20.57 -17.14 -7.53
N GLY A 308 20.05 -16.85 -6.35
CA GLY A 308 20.76 -16.33 -5.18
C GLY A 308 21.11 -14.84 -5.24
N VAL A 309 20.88 -14.14 -6.37
CA VAL A 309 21.20 -12.71 -6.53
C VAL A 309 19.93 -11.91 -6.78
N SER A 310 19.18 -12.24 -7.83
CA SER A 310 17.94 -11.55 -8.20
C SER A 310 16.78 -11.88 -7.23
N ASP A 311 16.86 -13.05 -6.58
CA ASP A 311 15.92 -13.61 -5.60
C ASP A 311 16.57 -13.76 -4.21
N ALA A 312 17.63 -13.00 -3.94
CA ALA A 312 18.25 -12.98 -2.62
C ALA A 312 17.21 -12.67 -1.52
N PRO A 313 17.35 -13.20 -0.29
CA PRO A 313 16.38 -13.01 0.78
C PRO A 313 15.90 -11.57 1.00
N ALA A 314 16.81 -10.60 0.87
CA ALA A 314 16.49 -9.17 1.04
C ALA A 314 15.59 -8.57 -0.06
N LYS A 315 15.41 -9.28 -1.19
CA LYS A 315 14.56 -8.87 -2.32
C LYS A 315 13.23 -9.59 -2.35
N MET A 316 13.13 -10.75 -1.69
CA MET A 316 11.88 -11.50 -1.58
C MET A 316 10.87 -10.67 -0.78
N ILE A 317 9.64 -10.53 -1.29
CA ILE A 317 8.59 -9.73 -0.65
C ILE A 317 7.28 -10.47 -0.43
N GLY A 318 7.09 -11.63 -1.05
CA GLY A 318 5.88 -12.44 -0.94
C GLY A 318 5.86 -13.58 -1.95
N ASP A 319 4.68 -14.13 -2.20
CA ASP A 319 4.45 -15.22 -3.13
C ASP A 319 3.08 -15.11 -3.82
N VAL A 320 2.95 -15.80 -4.95
CA VAL A 320 1.70 -16.02 -5.66
C VAL A 320 1.58 -17.49 -6.02
N ASN A 321 0.43 -18.07 -5.68
CA ASN A 321 0.08 -19.46 -5.92
C ASN A 321 -1.13 -19.55 -6.85
N LEU A 322 -1.15 -20.58 -7.69
CA LEU A 322 -2.33 -21.05 -8.38
C LEU A 322 -2.53 -22.53 -8.07
N PHE A 323 -3.73 -22.88 -7.63
CA PHE A 323 -4.19 -24.26 -7.48
C PHE A 323 -5.23 -24.56 -8.56
N ILE A 324 -5.12 -25.70 -9.24
CA ILE A 324 -6.03 -26.11 -10.31
C ILE A 324 -6.84 -27.32 -9.84
N SER A 325 -8.16 -27.27 -10.00
CA SER A 325 -9.04 -28.39 -9.70
C SER A 325 -10.03 -28.65 -10.85
N GLU A 326 -10.50 -29.89 -10.99
CA GLU A 326 -11.58 -30.24 -11.92
C GLU A 326 -12.85 -29.43 -11.60
N ALA A 327 -13.61 -29.05 -12.63
CA ALA A 327 -14.92 -28.42 -12.47
C ALA A 327 -16.00 -29.49 -12.36
N ASP A 328 -16.91 -29.36 -11.39
CA ASP A 328 -17.96 -30.36 -11.16
C ASP A 328 -18.96 -30.47 -12.32
N GLU A 329 -19.19 -29.38 -13.05
CA GLU A 329 -20.22 -29.26 -14.10
C GLU A 329 -19.71 -29.54 -15.52
N ASP A 330 -18.39 -29.63 -15.72
CA ASP A 330 -17.76 -29.81 -17.04
C ASP A 330 -16.53 -30.72 -16.92
N GLU A 331 -16.58 -31.90 -17.56
CA GLU A 331 -15.50 -32.89 -17.55
C GLU A 331 -14.21 -32.42 -18.23
N GLU A 332 -14.29 -31.41 -19.11
CA GLU A 332 -13.14 -30.73 -19.71
C GLU A 332 -12.80 -29.42 -19.00
N GLY A 333 -13.58 -29.04 -17.98
CA GLY A 333 -13.46 -27.80 -17.24
C GLY A 333 -12.56 -27.91 -16.02
N CYS A 334 -11.84 -26.84 -15.72
CA CYS A 334 -11.13 -26.68 -14.46
C CYS A 334 -11.32 -25.27 -13.89
N ILE A 335 -11.11 -25.16 -12.58
CA ILE A 335 -11.17 -23.94 -11.79
C ILE A 335 -9.76 -23.65 -11.29
N GLY A 336 -9.32 -22.41 -11.47
CA GLY A 336 -8.04 -21.92 -10.92
C GLY A 336 -8.28 -21.09 -9.67
N GLU A 337 -7.65 -21.45 -8.56
CA GLU A 337 -7.71 -20.71 -7.31
C GLU A 337 -6.39 -19.96 -7.09
N ILE A 338 -6.45 -18.64 -7.06
CA ILE A 338 -5.28 -17.78 -6.87
C ILE A 338 -5.15 -17.42 -5.40
N GLU A 339 -3.95 -17.57 -4.86
CA GLU A 339 -3.58 -17.01 -3.56
C GLU A 339 -2.39 -16.07 -3.74
N ILE A 340 -2.43 -14.95 -3.03
CA ILE A 340 -1.35 -13.97 -3.08
C ILE A 340 -1.05 -13.44 -1.68
N MET A 341 0.24 -13.35 -1.38
CA MET A 341 0.72 -12.78 -0.14
C MET A 341 1.84 -11.77 -0.43
N ILE A 342 1.78 -10.61 0.24
CA ILE A 342 2.92 -9.71 0.38
C ILE A 342 3.37 -9.78 1.83
N ALA A 343 4.31 -10.69 2.10
CA ALA A 343 4.80 -10.99 3.43
C ALA A 343 5.54 -9.80 4.04
N GLU A 344 6.42 -9.16 3.26
CA GLU A 344 7.26 -8.07 3.74
C GLU A 344 6.44 -6.82 4.07
N ARG A 345 6.41 -6.46 5.36
CA ARG A 345 5.64 -5.30 5.86
C ARG A 345 6.04 -4.00 5.19
N SER A 346 7.32 -3.86 4.84
CA SER A 346 7.87 -2.69 4.14
C SER A 346 7.40 -2.58 2.68
N ALA A 347 6.90 -3.67 2.09
CA ALA A 347 6.35 -3.75 0.74
C ALA A 347 4.81 -3.58 0.70
N ARG A 348 4.11 -3.76 1.82
CA ARG A 348 2.65 -3.61 1.91
C ARG A 348 2.21 -2.16 1.69
N GLY A 349 0.98 -1.98 1.19
CA GLY A 349 0.38 -0.65 0.96
C GLY A 349 1.01 0.17 -0.17
N LYS A 350 2.01 -0.38 -0.87
CA LYS A 350 2.70 0.27 -2.01
C LYS A 350 2.17 -0.22 -3.36
N GLY A 351 0.96 -0.76 -3.46
CA GLY A 351 0.43 -1.25 -4.74
C GLY A 351 1.13 -2.49 -5.35
N LEU A 352 2.21 -3.00 -4.74
CA LEU A 352 2.95 -4.19 -5.20
C LEU A 352 2.08 -5.44 -5.36
N GLY A 353 1.14 -5.68 -4.43
CA GLY A 353 0.17 -6.78 -4.56
C GLY A 353 -0.73 -6.65 -5.80
N ARG A 354 -1.06 -5.42 -6.22
CA ARG A 354 -1.81 -5.18 -7.45
C ARG A 354 -0.99 -5.44 -8.69
N SER A 355 0.25 -4.93 -8.72
CA SER A 355 1.19 -5.27 -9.80
C SER A 355 1.32 -6.80 -9.91
N ALA A 356 1.45 -7.50 -8.79
CA ALA A 356 1.56 -8.95 -8.77
C ALA A 356 0.32 -9.67 -9.30
N VAL A 357 -0.89 -9.30 -8.88
CA VAL A 357 -2.09 -9.90 -9.48
C VAL A 357 -2.12 -9.65 -10.99
N VAL A 358 -1.97 -8.40 -11.44
CA VAL A 358 -2.08 -8.06 -12.89
C VAL A 358 -1.00 -8.75 -13.73
N THR A 359 0.25 -8.78 -13.27
CA THR A 359 1.34 -9.49 -13.94
C THR A 359 1.14 -11.00 -13.93
N PHE A 360 0.61 -11.56 -12.84
CA PHE A 360 0.33 -12.99 -12.77
C PHE A 360 -0.81 -13.37 -13.72
N LEU A 361 -1.82 -12.52 -13.84
CA LEU A 361 -2.87 -12.70 -14.83
C LEU A 361 -2.28 -12.69 -16.27
N GLU A 362 -1.36 -11.79 -16.59
CA GLU A 362 -0.69 -11.78 -17.89
C GLU A 362 0.20 -13.01 -18.13
N TYR A 363 0.90 -13.49 -17.09
CA TYR A 363 1.63 -14.76 -17.12
C TYR A 363 0.70 -15.94 -17.45
N LEU A 364 -0.42 -16.06 -16.72
CA LEU A 364 -1.40 -17.12 -16.93
C LEU A 364 -1.97 -17.06 -18.34
N ARG A 365 -2.31 -15.87 -18.85
CA ARG A 365 -2.80 -15.70 -20.22
C ARG A 365 -1.80 -16.19 -21.25
N SER A 366 -0.52 -15.87 -21.06
CA SER A 366 0.56 -16.21 -22.00
C SER A 366 0.95 -17.69 -21.96
N ASN A 367 0.74 -18.35 -20.81
CA ASN A 367 1.18 -19.73 -20.56
C ASN A 367 0.04 -20.74 -20.37
N LEU A 368 -1.22 -20.32 -20.53
CA LEU A 368 -2.40 -21.13 -20.19
C LEU A 368 -2.40 -22.50 -20.86
N GLU A 369 -2.09 -22.56 -22.15
CA GLU A 369 -2.10 -23.83 -22.89
C GLU A 369 -1.09 -24.84 -22.32
N ASN A 370 0.11 -24.36 -21.94
CA ASN A 370 1.15 -25.21 -21.36
C ASN A 370 0.77 -25.67 -19.96
N ILE A 371 0.26 -24.76 -19.12
CA ILE A 371 -0.20 -25.06 -17.75
C ILE A 371 -1.31 -26.12 -17.78
N LEU A 372 -2.32 -25.93 -18.64
CA LEU A 372 -3.43 -26.87 -18.75
C LEU A 372 -3.01 -28.22 -19.34
N GLU A 373 -2.03 -28.24 -20.25
CA GLU A 373 -1.48 -29.49 -20.78
C GLU A 373 -0.67 -30.27 -19.73
N GLU A 374 0.08 -29.59 -18.86
CA GLU A 374 0.78 -30.20 -17.73
C GLU A 374 -0.22 -30.78 -16.71
N TYR A 375 -1.21 -29.99 -16.30
CA TYR A 375 -2.29 -30.44 -15.44
C TYR A 375 -3.00 -31.67 -16.01
N ARG A 376 -3.38 -31.61 -17.29
CA ARG A 376 -4.03 -32.72 -18.01
C ARG A 376 -3.20 -34.00 -17.97
N LYS A 377 -1.88 -33.91 -18.18
CA LYS A 377 -0.97 -35.07 -18.13
C LYS A 377 -0.86 -35.67 -16.72
N GLY A 378 -0.91 -34.84 -15.68
CA GLY A 378 -0.87 -35.33 -14.31
C GLY A 378 -2.14 -36.08 -13.89
N ILE A 379 -3.31 -35.66 -14.41
CA ILE A 379 -4.59 -36.35 -14.16
C ILE A 379 -4.89 -37.49 -15.15
N GLN A 380 -4.10 -37.64 -16.22
CA GLN A 380 -4.35 -38.55 -17.36
C GLN A 380 -4.44 -40.05 -17.01
N GLY A 381 -4.14 -40.45 -15.76
CA GLY A 381 -4.57 -41.75 -15.24
C GLY A 381 -6.09 -41.93 -15.14
N ARG A 382 -6.90 -40.90 -15.45
CA ARG A 382 -8.37 -40.87 -15.27
C ARG A 382 -9.22 -40.60 -16.53
N ARG A 383 -8.68 -40.11 -17.66
CA ARG A 383 -9.47 -39.81 -18.89
C ARG A 383 -8.67 -39.91 -20.20
N GLU A 384 -9.29 -40.42 -21.27
CA GLU A 384 -8.81 -40.35 -22.67
C GLU A 384 -9.45 -39.14 -23.39
N GLU A 385 -8.65 -38.45 -24.20
CA GLU A 385 -9.00 -37.48 -25.25
C GLU A 385 -9.93 -36.29 -24.87
N GLY A 386 -9.33 -35.11 -24.64
CA GLY A 386 -10.03 -33.82 -24.50
C GLY A 386 -9.04 -32.68 -24.19
N LYS A 387 -9.32 -31.45 -24.63
CA LYS A 387 -8.53 -30.25 -24.24
C LYS A 387 -9.13 -29.67 -22.96
N MET A 388 -8.35 -29.59 -21.89
CA MET A 388 -8.77 -28.91 -20.66
C MET A 388 -9.00 -27.41 -20.93
N LYS A 389 -10.00 -26.84 -20.26
CA LYS A 389 -10.35 -25.42 -20.33
C LYS A 389 -10.42 -24.85 -18.92
N LEU A 390 -9.77 -23.71 -18.72
CA LEU A 390 -9.93 -22.94 -17.49
C LEU A 390 -11.25 -22.15 -17.59
N LEU A 391 -12.25 -22.56 -16.81
CA LEU A 391 -13.58 -21.96 -16.86
C LEU A 391 -13.65 -20.65 -16.08
N GLN A 392 -12.97 -20.61 -14.93
CA GLN A 392 -12.97 -19.46 -14.05
C GLN A 392 -11.70 -19.41 -13.20
N LEU A 393 -11.36 -18.19 -12.78
CA LEU A 393 -10.46 -17.98 -11.65
C LEU A 393 -11.29 -17.59 -10.43
N ARG A 394 -10.88 -18.07 -9.26
CA ARG A 394 -11.44 -17.67 -7.98
C ARG A 394 -10.36 -17.34 -6.97
N VAL A 395 -10.75 -16.64 -5.93
CA VAL A 395 -9.95 -16.42 -4.72
C VAL A 395 -10.84 -16.63 -3.51
N LYS A 396 -10.28 -17.24 -2.46
CA LYS A 396 -10.92 -17.32 -1.14
C LYS A 396 -10.10 -16.49 -0.18
N ILE A 397 -10.77 -15.59 0.53
CA ILE A 397 -10.10 -14.61 1.38
C ILE A 397 -10.85 -14.52 2.69
N GLY A 398 -10.15 -14.63 3.82
CA GLY A 398 -10.78 -14.41 5.13
C GLY A 398 -11.55 -13.09 5.18
N GLY A 399 -12.80 -13.10 5.65
CA GLY A 399 -13.72 -11.94 5.54
C GLY A 399 -13.25 -10.69 6.27
N LYS A 400 -12.33 -10.83 7.23
CA LYS A 400 -11.65 -9.74 7.92
C LYS A 400 -10.50 -9.11 7.12
N ASN A 401 -9.99 -9.78 6.09
CA ASN A 401 -8.91 -9.28 5.25
C ASN A 401 -9.46 -8.33 4.16
N VAL A 402 -9.95 -7.18 4.62
CA VAL A 402 -10.55 -6.12 3.77
C VAL A 402 -9.57 -5.62 2.70
N ALA A 403 -8.26 -5.65 2.98
CA ALA A 403 -7.22 -5.22 2.06
C ALA A 403 -7.14 -6.13 0.82
N SER A 404 -7.03 -7.46 1.02
CA SER A 404 -7.00 -8.41 -0.10
C SER A 404 -8.33 -8.45 -0.85
N ILE A 405 -9.46 -8.35 -0.14
CA ILE A 405 -10.78 -8.28 -0.80
C ILE A 405 -10.86 -7.04 -1.72
N GLY A 406 -10.50 -5.86 -1.21
CA GLY A 406 -10.49 -4.62 -1.99
C GLY A 406 -9.50 -4.67 -3.16
N LEU A 407 -8.37 -5.38 -2.99
CA LEU A 407 -7.40 -5.63 -4.06
C LEU A 407 -8.04 -6.40 -5.22
N PHE A 408 -8.61 -7.57 -4.98
CA PHE A 408 -9.21 -8.41 -6.02
C PHE A 408 -10.46 -7.77 -6.64
N GLU A 409 -11.30 -7.12 -5.84
CA GLU A 409 -12.43 -6.31 -6.35
C GLU A 409 -11.95 -5.21 -7.30
N SER A 410 -10.84 -4.54 -6.97
CA SER A 410 -10.29 -3.47 -7.82
C SER A 410 -9.84 -3.96 -9.19
N VAL A 411 -9.36 -5.21 -9.27
CA VAL A 411 -8.94 -5.90 -10.51
C VAL A 411 -10.15 -6.46 -11.28
N GLY A 412 -11.32 -6.50 -10.65
CA GLY A 412 -12.58 -6.89 -11.30
C GLY A 412 -13.05 -8.30 -10.96
N PHE A 413 -12.54 -8.89 -9.86
CA PHE A 413 -13.18 -10.05 -9.25
C PHE A 413 -14.47 -9.62 -8.56
N VAL A 414 -15.49 -10.46 -8.61
CA VAL A 414 -16.82 -10.19 -8.07
C VAL A 414 -17.13 -11.21 -6.98
N ARG A 415 -17.66 -10.75 -5.85
CA ARG A 415 -18.08 -11.66 -4.77
C ARG A 415 -19.20 -12.58 -5.24
N VAL A 416 -19.11 -13.84 -4.84
CA VAL A 416 -20.17 -14.84 -5.07
C VAL A 416 -20.77 -15.25 -3.74
N GLY A 417 -22.10 -15.29 -3.66
CA GLY A 417 -22.83 -15.65 -2.44
C GLY A 417 -23.12 -14.48 -1.47
N GLU A 418 -23.93 -14.77 -0.45
CA GLU A 418 -24.32 -13.82 0.59
C GLU A 418 -23.39 -13.95 1.81
N GLY A 419 -22.25 -13.23 1.80
CA GLY A 419 -21.39 -13.08 2.98
C GLY A 419 -20.25 -14.09 3.09
N GLU A 420 -19.84 -14.37 4.33
CA GLU A 420 -18.77 -15.33 4.64
C GLU A 420 -19.27 -16.78 4.57
N ASN A 421 -18.44 -17.68 4.06
CA ASN A 421 -18.69 -19.12 4.08
C ASN A 421 -18.57 -19.69 5.51
N TYR A 422 -18.77 -21.00 5.67
CA TYR A 422 -18.65 -21.68 6.97
C TYR A 422 -17.28 -21.46 7.67
N PHE A 423 -16.24 -21.19 6.90
CA PHE A 423 -14.87 -20.94 7.36
C PHE A 423 -14.57 -19.46 7.62
N GLY A 424 -15.56 -18.56 7.47
CA GLY A 424 -15.36 -17.13 7.65
C GLY A 424 -14.69 -16.45 6.45
N GLU A 425 -14.69 -17.08 5.27
CA GLU A 425 -14.04 -16.57 4.05
C GLU A 425 -15.07 -16.05 3.04
N VAL A 426 -14.67 -15.05 2.26
CA VAL A 426 -15.42 -14.55 1.12
C VAL A 426 -14.80 -15.13 -0.15
N GLU A 427 -15.65 -15.66 -1.02
CA GLU A 427 -15.24 -16.12 -2.35
C GLU A 427 -15.47 -15.02 -3.39
N LEU A 428 -14.46 -14.74 -4.21
CA LEU A 428 -14.58 -13.86 -5.36
C LEU A 428 -14.17 -14.59 -6.62
N VAL A 429 -14.91 -14.38 -7.71
CA VAL A 429 -14.65 -15.00 -9.02
C VAL A 429 -14.34 -13.96 -10.07
N PHE A 430 -13.52 -14.35 -11.03
CA PHE A 430 -13.22 -13.57 -12.21
C PHE A 430 -13.86 -14.23 -13.43
N GLU A 431 -15.16 -13.97 -13.60
CA GLU A 431 -15.96 -14.54 -14.70
C GLU A 431 -15.43 -14.08 -16.06
N GLY A 432 -15.38 -14.94 -17.08
CA GLY A 432 -14.97 -14.52 -18.42
C GLY A 432 -13.48 -14.16 -18.53
N TRP A 433 -12.63 -14.91 -17.80
CA TRP A 433 -11.17 -14.82 -17.84
C TRP A 433 -10.57 -14.80 -19.27
N CYS A 434 -11.20 -15.49 -20.23
CA CYS A 434 -10.69 -15.75 -21.59
C CYS A 434 -10.62 -14.56 -22.58
N GLY A 435 -10.65 -13.31 -22.14
CA GLY A 435 -10.58 -12.14 -23.03
C GLY A 435 -9.21 -11.46 -23.06
N GLU A 436 -8.48 -11.53 -24.18
CA GLU A 436 -7.21 -10.80 -24.41
C GLU A 436 -7.34 -9.30 -24.09
N GLU A 437 -8.46 -8.69 -24.47
CA GLU A 437 -8.74 -7.27 -24.22
C GLU A 437 -8.87 -6.94 -22.74
N ARG A 438 -9.32 -7.88 -21.89
CA ARG A 438 -9.58 -7.59 -20.48
C ARG A 438 -8.29 -7.53 -19.68
N VAL A 439 -7.37 -8.49 -19.86
CA VAL A 439 -6.07 -8.48 -19.16
C VAL A 439 -5.23 -7.30 -19.65
N LYS A 440 -5.19 -7.03 -20.96
CA LYS A 440 -4.54 -5.84 -21.50
C LYS A 440 -5.13 -4.54 -20.95
N GLY A 441 -6.46 -4.44 -20.88
CA GLY A 441 -7.13 -3.30 -20.26
C GLY A 441 -6.81 -3.14 -18.77
N LEU A 442 -6.57 -4.23 -18.03
CA LEU A 442 -6.08 -4.17 -16.65
C LEU A 442 -4.62 -3.71 -16.56
N MET A 443 -3.75 -4.20 -17.46
CA MET A 443 -2.36 -3.74 -17.54
C MET A 443 -2.28 -2.25 -17.82
N GLU A 444 -3.05 -1.75 -18.80
CA GLU A 444 -3.16 -0.32 -19.11
C GLU A 444 -3.70 0.48 -17.92
N ARG A 445 -4.84 0.06 -17.35
CA ARG A 445 -5.49 0.71 -16.19
C ARG A 445 -4.61 0.80 -14.95
N PHE A 446 -3.64 -0.09 -14.81
CA PHE A 446 -2.78 -0.16 -13.63
C PHE A 446 -1.31 0.15 -13.94
N GLY A 447 -1.03 0.73 -15.10
CA GLY A 447 0.31 1.22 -15.44
C GLY A 447 1.36 0.12 -15.60
N VAL A 448 0.94 -1.13 -15.84
CA VAL A 448 1.84 -2.24 -16.16
C VAL A 448 2.19 -2.17 -17.65
N LYS A 449 3.31 -1.50 -17.96
CA LYS A 449 3.70 -1.15 -19.34
C LYS A 449 4.16 -2.36 -20.17
N GLU A 450 4.80 -3.34 -19.54
CA GLU A 450 5.42 -4.48 -20.23
C GLU A 450 5.39 -5.72 -19.33
N TYR A 451 5.27 -6.90 -19.95
CA TYR A 451 5.54 -8.20 -19.36
C TYR A 451 6.68 -8.86 -20.15
N ARG A 452 7.63 -9.46 -19.44
CA ARG A 452 8.78 -10.14 -20.05
C ARG A 452 9.13 -11.39 -19.27
N GLU A 453 9.29 -12.49 -20.00
CA GLU A 453 9.90 -13.71 -19.48
C GLU A 453 11.42 -13.64 -19.64
N CYS A 454 12.13 -13.93 -18.56
CA CYS A 454 13.59 -13.92 -18.52
C CYS A 454 14.11 -15.33 -18.23
N GLY A 455 15.31 -15.65 -18.71
CA GLY A 455 15.99 -16.86 -18.30
C GLY A 455 16.31 -16.81 -16.80
N TYR A 456 16.02 -17.90 -16.10
CA TYR A 456 16.34 -18.11 -14.68
C TYR A 456 17.49 -19.12 -14.59
N SER A 457 18.68 -18.66 -14.22
CA SER A 457 19.92 -19.45 -14.25
C SER A 457 20.73 -19.42 -12.96
#